data_AF-A0A932R4N2-F1
#
_entry.id   AF-A0A932R4N2-F1
#
_cell.length_a   1.000
_cell.length_b   1.000
_cell.length_c   1.000
_cell.angle_alpha   90.00
_cell.angle_beta   90.00
_cell.angle_gamma   90.00
#
_symmetry.space_group_name_H-M   'P 1'
#
loop_
_entity.id
_entity.type
_entity.pdbx_description
1 polymer ?
#
loop_
_entity_poly.entity_id
_entity_poly.type
_entity_poly.pdbx_seq_one_letter_code
_entity_poly.pdbx_strand_id
1 'polypeptide(L)' 'MGFERKMHDVSSMNLKCAQCSKEIKELPFQPDGSRPVYCQDCNRARTAGSSRGGGFNRGGGGRGYGGR' A
#
# COMPACT_ATOMS: atom_id res chain seq x y z
N MET A 1 -19.52 -0.88 -20.25
CA MET A 1 -18.09 -0.84 -20.63
C MET A 1 -17.26 -1.12 -19.39
N GLY A 2 -16.58 -2.27 -19.33
CA GLY A 2 -15.66 -2.60 -18.23
C GLY A 2 -14.35 -1.85 -18.41
N PHE A 3 -13.96 -1.03 -17.44
CA PHE A 3 -12.65 -0.37 -17.43
C PHE A 3 -11.62 -1.42 -17.03
N GLU A 4 -10.96 -1.98 -18.03
CA GLU A 4 -9.92 -2.98 -17.89
C GLU A 4 -8.80 -2.37 -17.05
N ARG A 5 -8.63 -2.86 -15.82
CA ARG A 5 -7.51 -2.47 -14.97
C ARG A 5 -6.28 -3.09 -15.62
N LYS A 6 -5.67 -2.37 -16.57
CA LYS A 6 -4.42 -2.76 -17.23
C LYS A 6 -3.33 -2.86 -16.16
N MET A 7 -3.18 -4.05 -15.58
CA MET A 7 -1.92 -4.45 -14.97
C MET A 7 -0.96 -4.65 -16.13
N HIS A 8 0.12 -3.88 -16.13
CA HIS A 8 1.17 -4.05 -17.10
C HIS A 8 2.04 -5.23 -16.64
N ASP A 9 2.10 -6.26 -17.47
CA ASP A 9 3.08 -7.33 -17.29
C ASP A 9 4.46 -6.76 -17.63
N VAL A 10 5.31 -6.68 -16.60
CA VAL A 10 6.70 -6.25 -16.65
C VAL A 10 7.67 -7.44 -16.52
N SER A 11 7.15 -8.67 -16.58
CA SER A 11 7.94 -9.91 -16.49
C SER A 11 9.08 -9.94 -17.52
N SER A 12 8.87 -9.35 -18.70
CA SER A 12 9.89 -9.26 -19.76
C SER A 12 11.00 -8.24 -19.48
N MET A 13 10.84 -7.36 -18.49
CA MET A 13 11.81 -6.29 -18.17
C MET A 13 12.78 -6.67 -17.03
N ASN A 14 12.67 -7.88 -16.46
CA ASN A 14 13.53 -8.39 -15.38
C ASN A 14 13.83 -7.38 -14.25
N LEU A 15 12.82 -6.61 -13.87
CA LEU A 15 12.97 -5.56 -12.87
C LEU A 15 13.20 -6.18 -11.49
N LYS A 16 14.21 -5.66 -10.79
CA LYS A 16 14.55 -6.08 -9.42
C LYS A 16 14.10 -5.02 -8.43
N CYS A 17 13.44 -5.46 -7.36
CA CYS A 17 13.06 -4.58 -6.26
C CYS A 17 14.30 -3.97 -5.60
N ALA A 18 14.33 -2.63 -5.46
CA ALA A 18 15.46 -1.95 -4.81
C ALA A 18 15.60 -2.27 -3.31
N GLN A 19 14.55 -2.79 -2.66
CA GLN A 19 14.56 -3.12 -1.23
C GLN A 19 14.89 -4.59 -0.96
N CYS A 20 14.34 -5.51 -1.75
CA CYS A 20 14.43 -6.95 -1.48
C CYS A 20 15.01 -7.77 -2.64
N SER A 21 15.41 -7.11 -3.73
CA SER A 21 16.03 -7.72 -4.92
C SER A 21 15.18 -8.81 -5.62
N LYS A 22 13.89 -8.91 -5.29
CA LYS A 22 12.96 -9.84 -5.93
C LYS A 22 12.59 -9.39 -7.35
N GLU A 23 12.37 -10.35 -8.23
CA GLU A 23 11.81 -10.13 -9.57
C GLU A 23 10.37 -9.62 -9.50
N ILE A 24 10.08 -8.62 -10.32
CA ILE A 24 8.76 -8.00 -10.43
C ILE A 24 8.17 -8.38 -11.79
N LYS A 25 7.00 -9.04 -11.74
CA LYS A 25 6.29 -9.55 -12.93
C LYS A 25 5.15 -8.65 -13.37
N GLU A 26 4.47 -8.01 -12.42
CA GLU A 26 3.23 -7.27 -12.68
C GLU A 26 3.28 -5.94 -11.94
N LEU A 27 3.02 -4.83 -12.64
CA LEU A 27 2.91 -3.49 -12.05
C LEU A 27 1.72 -2.72 -12.63
N PRO A 28 1.04 -1.89 -11.81
CA PRO A 28 -0.07 -1.06 -12.28
C PRO A 28 0.42 0.22 -13.00
N PHE A 29 1.72 0.47 -13.05
CA PHE A 29 2.34 1.63 -13.71
C PHE A 29 3.56 1.18 -14.52
N GLN A 30 3.86 1.89 -15.60
CA GLN A 30 5.10 1.69 -16.35
C GLN A 30 6.28 2.24 -15.55
N PRO A 31 7.32 1.43 -15.27
CA PRO A 31 8.53 1.89 -14.59
C PRO A 31 9.38 2.70 -15.57
N ASP A 32 9.67 3.96 -15.23
CA ASP A 32 10.34 4.92 -16.12
C ASP A 32 11.88 4.86 -16.07
N GLY A 33 12.45 4.01 -15.20
CA GLY A 33 13.90 3.86 -15.05
C GLY A 33 14.61 4.98 -14.30
N SER A 34 13.97 6.14 -14.07
CA SER A 34 14.57 7.25 -13.30
C SER A 34 14.41 7.06 -11.79
N ARG A 35 13.50 6.19 -11.33
CA ARG A 35 13.20 5.95 -9.91
C ARG A 35 13.34 4.48 -9.51
N PRO A 36 13.81 4.18 -8.28
CA PRO A 36 13.91 2.81 -7.80
C PRO A 36 12.53 2.16 -7.72
N VAL A 37 12.39 1.00 -8.38
CA VAL A 37 11.14 0.25 -8.43
C VAL A 37 11.04 -0.66 -7.20
N TYR A 38 9.85 -0.73 -6.61
CA TYR A 38 9.56 -1.60 -5.46
C TYR A 38 8.50 -2.64 -5.85
N CYS A 39 8.64 -3.85 -5.34
CA CYS A 39 7.61 -4.88 -5.52
C CYS A 39 6.33 -4.52 -4.74
N GLN A 40 5.21 -5.15 -5.12
CA GLN A 40 3.91 -4.92 -4.48
C GLN A 40 3.98 -5.10 -2.96
N ASP A 41 4.76 -6.07 -2.47
CA ASP A 41 4.89 -6.35 -1.05
C ASP A 41 5.60 -5.22 -0.28
N CYS A 42 6.76 -4.76 -0.77
CA CYS A 42 7.48 -3.63 -0.19
C CYS A 42 6.66 -2.34 -0.27
N ASN A 43 5.97 -2.10 -1.40
CA ASN A 43 5.09 -0.95 -1.55
C ASN A 43 3.89 -1.03 -0.59
N ARG A 44 3.27 -2.21 -0.46
CA ARG A 44 2.15 -2.45 0.45
C ARG A 44 2.57 -2.33 1.90
N ALA A 45 3.74 -2.81 2.29
CA ALA A 45 4.27 -2.65 3.63
C ALA A 45 4.45 -1.17 4.00
N ARG A 46 4.93 -0.35 3.06
CA ARG A 46 5.07 1.11 3.23
C ARG A 46 3.72 1.81 3.36
N THR A 47 2.74 1.45 2.54
CA THR A 47 1.40 2.07 2.58
C THR A 47 0.54 1.56 3.74
N ALA A 48 0.71 0.30 4.16
CA ALA A 48 -0.03 -0.31 5.26
C ALA A 48 0.21 0.38 6.62
N GLY A 49 1.31 1.14 6.75
CA GLY A 49 1.56 2.01 7.90
C GLY A 49 0.73 3.29 7.93
N SER A 50 0.16 3.74 6.79
CA SER A 50 -0.58 5.02 6.70
C SER A 50 -2.11 4.87 6.70
N SER A 51 -2.66 3.65 6.65
CA SER A 51 -4.12 3.43 6.64
C SER A 51 -4.65 2.63 7.82
N ARG A 52 -3.81 2.38 8.84
CA ARG A 52 -4.25 1.84 10.14
C ARG A 52 -4.26 2.89 11.25
N GLY A 53 -4.21 4.17 10.86
CA GLY A 53 -4.26 5.33 11.76
C GLY A 53 -5.66 5.93 11.97
N GLY A 54 -6.73 5.23 11.59
CA GLY A 54 -8.11 5.61 11.92
C GLY A 54 -8.52 5.13 13.32
N GLY A 55 -7.73 5.48 14.34
CA GLY A 55 -8.02 5.16 15.73
C GLY A 55 -9.14 6.03 16.29
N PHE A 56 -10.40 5.75 15.93
CA PHE A 56 -11.57 6.39 16.53
C PHE A 56 -12.00 5.75 17.87
N ASN A 57 -11.06 5.18 18.63
CA ASN A 57 -11.33 4.62 19.95
C ASN A 57 -10.31 5.11 20.99
N ARG A 58 -10.37 6.40 21.33
CA ARG A 58 -9.84 6.92 22.59
C ARG A 58 -10.81 7.90 23.26
N GLY A 59 -11.72 7.27 24.01
CA GLY A 59 -12.47 7.72 25.19
C GLY A 59 -12.55 9.19 25.59
N GLY A 60 -13.77 9.60 25.94
CA GLY A 60 -14.00 10.74 26.83
C GLY A 60 -15.49 11.08 26.98
N GLY A 61 -16.10 10.70 28.11
CA GLY A 61 -17.35 11.31 28.58
C GLY A 61 -18.49 10.34 28.90
N GLY A 62 -18.49 9.78 30.12
CA GLY A 62 -19.61 8.97 30.60
C GLY A 62 -19.48 8.51 32.05
N ARG A 63 -18.90 9.35 32.93
CA ARG A 63 -18.95 9.16 34.37
C ARG A 63 -19.95 10.18 34.93
N GLY A 64 -21.11 9.71 35.34
CA GLY A 64 -22.15 10.54 35.96
C GLY A 64 -23.07 9.69 36.82
N TYR A 65 -22.58 9.28 37.98
CA TYR A 65 -23.38 8.78 39.10
C TYR A 65 -23.89 9.99 39.91
N GLY A 66 -25.16 9.96 40.33
CA GLY A 66 -25.67 10.80 41.43
C GLY A 66 -26.85 11.70 41.07
N GLY A 67 -28.05 11.34 41.55
CA GLY A 67 -29.17 12.28 41.63
C GLY A 67 -30.52 11.63 41.91
N ARG A 68 -30.75 11.25 43.19
CA ARG A 68 -32.04 10.94 43.86
C ARG A 68 -32.99 9.92 43.20
#